data_AF-A0A497Y4K2-F1
#
_entry.id   AF-A0A497Y4K2-F1
#
_cell.length_a   1.000
_cell.length_b   1.000
_cell.length_c   1.000
_cell.angle_alpha   90.00
_cell.angle_beta   90.00
_cell.angle_gamma   90.00
#
_symmetry.space_group_name_H-M   'P 1'
#
loop_
_entity.id
_entity.type
_entity.pdbx_description
1 polymer ?
#
loop_
_entity_poly.entity_id
_entity_poly.type
_entity_poly.pdbx_seq_one_letter_code
_entity_poly.pdbx_strand_id
1 'polypeptide(L)'
;MGINNFKVWLFIFASLLFVLFTFITFIASGLVDEGADGNSSTVQAIAKAYYIFRFPTHTLFFQFMNGPIFFFGLLINCLFYGFFTERIVFILSKLTTRL
;
A
#
# COMPACT_ATOMS: atom_id res chain seq x y z
N MET A 1 26.28 14.34 11.14
CA MET A 1 25.36 13.30 10.64
C MET A 1 24.16 13.31 11.58
N GLY A 2 23.08 14.02 11.23
CA GLY A 2 21.96 14.25 12.14
C GLY A 2 21.18 12.95 12.35
N ILE A 3 20.88 12.63 13.61
CA ILE A 3 20.13 11.43 14.01
C ILE A 3 18.79 11.42 13.24
N ASN A 4 18.63 10.45 12.32
CA ASN A 4 17.36 10.21 11.66
C ASN A 4 16.43 9.55 12.68
N ASN A 5 15.65 10.35 13.41
CA ASN A 5 14.64 9.82 14.32
C ASN A 5 13.51 9.20 13.51
N PHE A 6 13.63 7.90 13.20
CA PHE A 6 12.58 7.13 12.58
C PHE A 6 11.36 7.11 13.51
N LYS A 7 10.24 7.66 13.03
CA LYS A 7 9.00 7.73 13.83
C LYS A 7 8.24 6.41 13.72
N VAL A 8 8.60 5.45 14.58
CA VAL A 8 7.97 4.10 14.61
C VAL A 8 6.45 4.17 14.67
N TRP A 9 5.88 5.07 15.48
CA TRP A 9 4.43 5.22 15.55
C TRP A 9 3.80 5.65 14.22
N LEU A 10 4.41 6.58 13.50
CA LEU A 10 3.94 7.02 12.18
C LEU A 10 4.00 5.87 11.17
N PHE A 11 5.10 5.10 11.19
CA PHE A 11 5.26 3.92 10.34
C PHE A 11 4.17 2.87 10.59
N ILE A 12 3.89 2.54 11.86
CA ILE A 12 2.86 1.55 12.22
C ILE A 12 1.49 2.05 11.78
N PHE A 13 1.16 3.31 12.09
CA PHE A 13 -0.14 3.89 11.72
C PHE A 13 -0.34 3.92 10.21
N ALA A 14 0.67 4.39 9.46
CA ALA A 14 0.62 4.39 8.00
C ALA A 14 0.47 2.98 7.45
N SER A 15 1.24 2.01 7.95
CA SER A 15 1.16 0.61 7.52
C SER A 15 -0.25 0.04 7.72
N LEU A 16 -0.88 0.27 8.88
CA LEU A 16 -2.25 -0.18 9.15
C LEU A 16 -3.27 0.48 8.21
N LEU A 17 -3.10 1.76 7.90
CA LEU A 17 -3.94 2.47 6.95
C LEU A 17 -3.78 1.92 5.52
N PHE A 18 -2.56 1.58 5.11
CA PHE A 18 -2.30 0.90 3.84
C PHE A 18 -2.89 -0.51 3.81
N VAL A 19 -2.84 -1.26 4.91
CA VAL A 19 -3.51 -2.57 5.02
C VAL A 19 -5.01 -2.43 4.79
N LEU A 20 -5.66 -1.47 5.45
CA LEU A 20 -7.10 -1.22 5.29
C LEU A 20 -7.46 -0.92 3.83
N PHE A 21 -6.73 0.00 3.17
CA PHE A 21 -6.98 0.32 1.76
C PHE A 21 -6.66 -0.84 0.82
N THR A 22 -5.64 -1.63 1.12
CA THR A 22 -5.32 -2.83 0.34
C THR A 22 -6.47 -3.83 0.38
N PHE A 23 -7.09 -4.07 1.54
CA PHE A 23 -8.26 -4.95 1.63
C PHE A 23 -9.48 -4.41 0.88
N ILE A 24 -9.77 -3.11 1.01
CA ILE A 24 -10.89 -2.48 0.28
C ILE A 24 -10.70 -2.63 -1.24
N THR A 25 -9.50 -2.32 -1.73
CA THR A 25 -9.19 -2.41 -3.16
C THR A 25 -9.09 -3.85 -3.65
N PHE A 26 -8.62 -4.78 -2.82
CA PHE A 26 -8.60 -6.21 -3.11
C PHE A 26 -10.01 -6.77 -3.30
N ILE A 27 -10.94 -6.46 -2.40
CA ILE A 27 -12.35 -6.89 -2.52
C ILE A 27 -12.97 -6.27 -3.78
N ALA A 28 -12.75 -4.99 -4.04
CA ALA A 28 -13.24 -4.34 -5.25
C ALA A 28 -12.69 -4.98 -6.53
N SER A 29 -11.41 -5.36 -6.55
CA SER A 29 -10.81 -6.10 -7.68
C SER A 29 -11.50 -7.44 -7.88
N GLY A 30 -11.72 -8.20 -6.81
CA GLY A 30 -12.43 -9.49 -6.89
C GLY A 30 -13.84 -9.36 -7.44
N LEU A 31 -14.60 -8.35 -7.00
CA LEU A 31 -15.95 -8.08 -7.52
C LEU A 31 -15.95 -7.76 -9.02
N VAL A 32 -14.95 -7.01 -9.51
CA VAL A 32 -14.82 -6.70 -10.94
C VAL A 32 -14.42 -7.94 -11.73
N ASP A 33 -13.49 -8.76 -11.21
CA ASP A 33 -13.02 -9.97 -11.87
C ASP A 33 -14.13 -11.04 -11.99
N GLU A 34 -15.04 -11.10 -10.99
CA GLU A 34 -16.22 -11.97 -11.01
C GLU A 34 -17.39 -11.39 -11.83
N GLY A 35 -17.29 -10.15 -12.31
CA GLY A 35 -18.39 -9.44 -13.00
C GLY A 35 -19.56 -9.08 -12.08
N ALA A 36 -19.33 -9.06 -10.77
CA ALA A 36 -20.30 -8.76 -9.71
C ALA A 36 -20.29 -7.27 -9.29
N ASP A 37 -19.58 -6.41 -10.02
CA ASP A 37 -19.43 -4.98 -9.75
C ASP A 37 -20.67 -4.14 -10.10
N GLY A 38 -21.69 -4.77 -10.71
CA GLY A 38 -22.90 -4.09 -11.18
C GLY A 38 -22.62 -3.03 -12.25
N ASN A 39 -21.50 -3.14 -12.97
CA ASN A 39 -21.00 -2.15 -13.93
C ASN A 39 -20.82 -0.75 -13.32
N SER A 40 -20.49 -0.68 -12.02
CA SER A 40 -20.28 0.57 -11.30
C SER A 40 -18.89 1.14 -11.61
N SER A 41 -18.85 2.31 -12.24
CA SER A 41 -17.61 3.01 -12.58
C SER A 41 -16.74 3.31 -11.35
N THR A 42 -17.36 3.54 -10.18
CA THR A 42 -16.65 3.76 -8.91
C THR A 42 -15.95 2.48 -8.45
N VAL A 43 -16.62 1.33 -8.50
CA VAL A 43 -16.03 0.05 -8.10
C VAL A 43 -14.87 -0.31 -9.02
N GLN A 44 -15.03 -0.09 -10.34
CA GLN A 44 -13.97 -0.29 -11.32
C GLN A 44 -12.75 0.62 -11.08
N ALA A 45 -12.96 1.88 -10.67
CA ALA A 45 -11.87 2.79 -10.33
C ALA A 45 -11.13 2.32 -9.06
N ILE A 46 -11.85 1.88 -8.03
CA ILE A 46 -11.27 1.35 -6.79
C ILE A 46 -10.50 0.05 -7.07
N ALA A 47 -11.05 -0.83 -7.91
CA ALA A 47 -10.37 -2.05 -8.37
C ALA A 47 -9.05 -1.73 -9.08
N LYS A 48 -9.02 -0.71 -9.94
CA LYS A 48 -7.76 -0.27 -10.58
C LYS A 48 -6.72 0.21 -9.58
N ALA A 49 -7.12 0.79 -8.46
CA ALA A 49 -6.18 1.20 -7.42
C ALA A 49 -5.47 0.00 -6.76
N TYR A 50 -6.06 -1.20 -6.80
CA TYR A 50 -5.42 -2.42 -6.30
C TYR A 50 -4.07 -2.72 -6.98
N TYR A 51 -3.93 -2.37 -8.27
CA TYR A 51 -2.67 -2.51 -9.00
C TYR A 51 -1.54 -1.64 -8.44
N ILE A 52 -1.87 -0.57 -7.72
CA ILE A 52 -0.89 0.24 -6.99
C ILE A 52 -0.53 -0.50 -5.70
N PHE A 53 -1.52 -0.90 -4.89
CA PHE A 53 -1.26 -1.57 -3.60
C PHE A 53 -0.56 -2.93 -3.71
N ARG A 54 -0.63 -3.60 -4.87
CA ARG A 54 0.10 -4.85 -5.14
C ARG A 54 1.59 -4.65 -5.48
N PHE A 55 2.01 -3.42 -5.79
CA PHE A 55 3.42 -3.08 -5.96
C PHE A 55 4.10 -2.87 -4.60
N PRO A 56 5.39 -3.24 -4.43
CA PRO A 56 6.29 -3.84 -5.42
C PRO A 56 6.20 -5.35 -5.55
N THR A 57 5.74 -6.09 -4.53
CA THR A 57 5.96 -7.54 -4.47
C THR A 57 5.30 -8.33 -5.58
N HIS A 58 4.04 -8.03 -5.90
CA HIS A 58 3.29 -8.79 -6.92
C HIS A 58 3.62 -8.35 -8.34
N THR A 59 4.33 -7.23 -8.49
CA THR A 59 4.85 -6.78 -9.79
C THR A 59 6.25 -7.35 -10.04
N LEU A 60 7.14 -7.29 -9.05
CA LEU A 60 8.55 -7.70 -9.20
C LEU A 60 8.76 -9.21 -8.99
N PHE A 61 7.98 -9.84 -8.12
CA PHE A 61 8.16 -11.23 -7.71
C PHE A 61 6.93 -12.10 -8.03
N PHE A 62 6.17 -11.73 -9.06
CA PHE A 62 4.89 -12.37 -9.44
C PHE A 62 4.95 -13.91 -9.45
N GLN A 63 6.03 -14.49 -9.99
CA GLN A 63 6.23 -15.94 -10.08
C GLN A 63 6.22 -16.66 -8.72
N PHE A 64 6.56 -15.96 -7.64
CA PHE A 64 6.63 -16.49 -6.28
C PHE A 64 5.36 -16.19 -5.45
N MET A 65 4.47 -15.32 -5.95
CA MET A 65 3.30 -14.85 -5.21
C MET A 65 2.09 -15.78 -5.39
N ASN A 66 2.26 -17.06 -5.02
CA ASN A 66 1.23 -18.09 -5.10
C ASN A 66 0.80 -18.58 -3.69
N GLY A 67 -0.48 -18.91 -3.54
CA GLY A 67 -1.02 -19.47 -2.30
C GLY A 67 -0.83 -18.53 -1.10
N PRO A 68 -0.41 -19.03 0.08
CA PRO A 68 -0.23 -18.20 1.28
C PRO A 68 0.77 -17.05 1.12
N ILE A 69 1.75 -17.20 0.22
CA ILE A 69 2.82 -16.21 -0.01
C ILE A 69 2.23 -14.90 -0.58
N PHE A 70 1.10 -14.98 -1.29
CA PHE A 70 0.36 -13.83 -1.79
C PHE A 70 0.04 -12.81 -0.67
N PHE A 71 -0.55 -13.28 0.43
CA PHE A 71 -0.91 -12.40 1.55
C PHE A 71 0.32 -11.84 2.27
N PHE A 72 1.41 -12.62 2.36
CA PHE A 72 2.69 -12.12 2.87
C PHE A 72 3.26 -11.02 1.97
N GLY A 73 3.17 -11.15 0.65
CA GLY A 73 3.58 -10.11 -0.29
C GLY A 73 2.78 -8.81 -0.11
N LEU A 74 1.47 -8.91 0.10
CA LEU A 74 0.61 -7.75 0.36
C LEU A 74 0.97 -7.06 1.67
N LEU A 75 1.26 -7.83 2.72
CA LEU A 75 1.74 -7.29 3.98
C LEU A 75 3.06 -6.53 3.78
N ILE A 76 4.01 -7.11 3.03
CA ILE A 76 5.28 -6.46 2.72
C ILE A 76 5.06 -5.15 1.94
N ASN A 77 4.12 -5.10 0.99
CA ASN A 77 3.78 -3.86 0.29
C ASN A 77 3.26 -2.81 1.26
N CYS A 78 2.39 -3.18 2.19
CA CYS A 78 1.85 -2.24 3.19
C CYS A 78 2.96 -1.67 4.08
N LEU A 79 3.90 -2.51 4.52
CA LEU A 79 5.08 -2.07 5.27
C LEU A 79 5.99 -1.17 4.42
N PHE A 80 6.16 -1.49 3.14
CA PHE A 80 6.93 -0.67 2.20
C PHE A 80 6.31 0.73 2.07
N TYR A 81 4.99 0.82 1.88
CA TYR A 81 4.28 2.09 1.82
C TYR A 81 4.33 2.86 3.14
N GLY A 82 4.15 2.17 4.28
CA GLY A 82 4.30 2.78 5.60
C GLY A 82 5.68 3.38 5.82
N PHE A 83 6.74 2.67 5.40
CA PHE A 83 8.12 3.17 5.44
C PHE A 83 8.30 4.38 4.53
N PHE A 84 7.80 4.30 3.30
CA PHE A 84 7.91 5.39 2.32
C PHE A 84 7.19 6.66 2.81
N THR A 85 6.00 6.55 3.39
CA THR A 85 5.29 7.66 4.01
C THR A 85 6.08 8.28 5.15
N GLU A 86 6.68 7.47 6.03
CA GLU A 86 7.49 7.99 7.13
C GLU A 86 8.72 8.76 6.61
N ARG A 87 9.39 8.27 5.56
CA ARG A 87 10.51 8.96 4.91
C ARG A 87 10.09 10.27 4.24
N ILE A 88 8.96 10.30 3.54
CA ILE A 88 8.43 11.53 2.92
C ILE A 88 8.15 12.57 4.00
N VAL A 89 7.43 12.20 5.06
CA VAL A 89 7.07 13.12 6.15
C VAL A 89 8.34 13.64 6.84
N PHE A 90 9.34 12.78 7.04
CA PHE A 90 10.63 13.20 7.58
C PHE A 90 11.30 14.27 6.70
N ILE A 91 11.40 14.04 5.39
CA ILE A 91 12.01 14.99 4.44
C ILE A 91 11.24 16.31 4.40
N LEU A 92 9.91 16.26 4.29
CA LEU A 92 9.05 17.44 4.26
C LEU A 92 9.16 18.26 5.55
N SER A 93 9.14 17.59 6.72
CA SER A 93 9.29 18.29 8.01
C SER A 93 10.64 19.02 8.12
N LYS A 94 11.71 18.43 7.58
CA LYS A 94 13.04 19.03 7.56
C LYS A 94 13.15 20.21 6.59
N LEU A 95 12.42 20.16 5.47
CA LEU A 95 12.36 21.25 4.50
C LEU A 95 11.66 22.47 5.09
N THR A 96 10.52 22.27 5.76
CA THR A 96 9.75 23.35 6.40
C THR A 96 10.53 24.06 7.50
N THR A 97 11.33 23.36 8.30
CA THR A 97 12.15 23.99 9.36
C THR A 97 13.35 24.79 8.82
N ARG A 98 13.66 24.70 7.51
CA ARG A 98 14.76 25.44 6.88
C ARG A 98 14.32 26.74 6.18
N LEU A 99 13.01 26.98 6.08
CA LEU A 99 12.41 28.24 5.61
C LEU A 99 12.12 29.14 6.80
#